data_AF-A0A640XNA4-F1
#
_entry.id   AF-A0A640XNA4-F1
#
_cell.length_a   1.000
_cell.length_b   1.000
_cell.length_c   1.000
_cell.angle_alpha   90.00
_cell.angle_beta   90.00
_cell.angle_gamma   90.00
#
_symmetry.space_group_name_H-M   'P 1'
#
loop_
_entity.id
_entity.type
_entity.pdbx_description
1 polymer ?
#
loop_
_entity_poly.entity_id
_entity_poly.type
_entity_poly.pdbx_seq_one_letter_code
_entity_poly.pdbx_strand_id
1 'polypeptide(L)'
;MADRFMLEYAPKNSKRTQMHYKTTLGHALPFFGNMKLTSITPKRIAEYKAMRYSRGIKPGTFNLERAMFSKMFNVAIREWEWLKENSVSKVSRDRENNHRDRWLSIEDERRLLENMPEWLREIVLLALHTGLRQDELLSLTWDRANLLQRTIVIQKSKNGRARTIPLTSVAMGILEEKARIRNLKTDLVFTNTIGKKIGKSWVLENFIIARKKAGLDDFHFHDLRHTFATRLAQRGVDLYTISKLLGHVNIAMTQRYAHHCQESLRAGIAVLENSGHDLVTVGEIRNVSNA
;
A
#
# COMPACT_ATOMS: atom_id res chain seq x y z
N MET A 1 9.28 -31.35 9.38
CA MET A 1 9.83 -30.07 8.86
C MET A 1 8.91 -28.89 9.17
N ALA A 2 7.63 -28.95 8.77
CA ALA A 2 6.67 -27.87 8.99
C ALA A 2 6.54 -27.47 10.46
N ASP A 3 6.40 -28.44 11.37
CA ASP A 3 6.24 -28.16 12.81
C ASP A 3 7.48 -27.46 13.37
N ARG A 4 8.67 -27.98 13.07
CA ARG A 4 9.94 -27.36 13.47
C ARG A 4 10.09 -25.94 12.92
N PHE A 5 9.70 -25.69 11.67
CA PHE A 5 9.73 -24.34 11.08
C PHE A 5 8.78 -23.38 11.83
N MET A 6 7.59 -23.86 12.18
CA MET A 6 6.60 -23.07 12.92
C MET A 6 7.02 -22.81 14.37
N LEU A 7 7.81 -23.70 14.96
CA LEU A 7 8.32 -23.56 16.32
C LEU A 7 9.57 -22.66 16.40
N GLU A 8 10.55 -22.85 15.51
CA GLU A 8 11.85 -22.19 15.62
C GLU A 8 11.96 -20.90 14.80
N TYR A 9 11.34 -20.84 13.61
CA TYR A 9 11.51 -19.72 12.68
C TYR A 9 10.31 -18.77 12.64
N ALA A 10 9.09 -19.30 12.59
CA ALA A 10 7.88 -18.48 12.49
C ALA A 10 7.76 -17.42 13.61
N PRO A 11 8.09 -17.70 14.89
CA PRO A 11 7.97 -16.72 15.98
C PRO A 11 8.85 -15.47 15.81
N LYS A 12 9.95 -15.57 15.02
CA LYS A 12 10.82 -14.43 14.68
C LYS A 12 10.12 -13.40 13.75
N ASN A 13 8.97 -13.76 13.18
CA ASN A 13 8.22 -12.94 12.23
C ASN A 13 6.96 -12.32 12.88
N SER A 14 6.32 -11.38 12.17
CA SER A 14 5.09 -10.75 12.68
C SER A 14 3.96 -11.77 12.87
N LYS A 15 3.03 -11.51 13.81
CA LYS A 15 1.83 -12.34 14.03
C LYS A 15 1.04 -12.59 12.73
N ARG A 16 0.96 -11.59 11.85
CA ARG A 16 0.32 -11.72 10.53
C ARG A 16 1.05 -12.70 9.61
N THR A 17 2.38 -12.63 9.59
CA THR A 17 3.22 -13.57 8.83
C THR A 17 3.07 -14.99 9.37
N GLN A 18 3.06 -15.17 10.69
CA GLN A 18 2.83 -16.47 11.33
C GLN A 18 1.47 -17.05 10.96
N MET A 19 0.41 -16.23 10.97
CA MET A 19 -0.92 -16.66 10.53
C MET A 19 -0.92 -17.09 9.06
N HIS A 20 -0.27 -16.31 8.18
CA HIS A 20 -0.12 -16.68 6.77
C HIS A 20 0.62 -18.01 6.59
N TYR A 21 1.67 -18.27 7.38
CA TYR A 21 2.36 -19.55 7.37
C TYR A 21 1.45 -20.70 7.78
N LYS A 22 0.68 -20.52 8.85
CA LYS A 22 -0.31 -21.52 9.31
C LYS A 22 -1.34 -21.84 8.22
N THR A 23 -1.91 -20.81 7.59
CA THR A 23 -2.86 -20.96 6.48
C THR A 23 -2.23 -21.69 5.29
N THR A 24 -1.02 -21.30 4.90
CA THR A 24 -0.29 -21.93 3.79
C THR A 24 -0.02 -23.41 4.06
N LEU A 25 0.42 -23.75 5.27
CA LEU A 25 0.63 -25.15 5.68
C LEU A 25 -0.67 -25.95 5.67
N GLY A 26 -1.80 -25.35 6.07
CA GLY A 26 -3.11 -25.98 5.97
C GLY A 26 -3.47 -26.40 4.55
N HIS A 27 -3.02 -25.66 3.52
CA HIS A 27 -3.20 -26.05 2.13
C HIS A 27 -2.12 -27.00 1.60
N ALA A 28 -0.88 -26.88 2.08
CA ALA A 28 0.28 -27.61 1.58
C ALA A 28 0.37 -29.03 2.15
N LEU A 29 0.09 -29.21 3.45
CA LEU A 29 0.22 -30.49 4.13
C LEU A 29 -0.68 -31.60 3.55
N PRO A 30 -1.93 -31.34 3.12
CA PRO A 30 -2.73 -32.36 2.45
C PRO A 30 -2.11 -32.90 1.15
N PHE A 31 -1.24 -32.12 0.49
CA PHE A 31 -0.57 -32.53 -0.75
C PHE A 31 0.83 -33.12 -0.50
N PHE A 32 1.62 -32.49 0.38
CA PHE A 32 3.02 -32.84 0.62
C PHE A 32 3.28 -33.65 1.90
N GLY A 33 2.31 -33.73 2.82
CA GLY A 33 2.54 -34.14 4.22
C GLY A 33 3.14 -35.53 4.39
N ASN A 34 2.81 -36.46 3.50
CA ASN A 34 3.31 -37.84 3.52
C ASN A 34 4.56 -38.06 2.64
N MET A 35 5.06 -37.01 1.99
CA MET A 35 6.24 -37.09 1.12
C MET A 35 7.51 -36.86 1.93
N LYS A 36 8.57 -37.62 1.60
CA LYS A 36 9.93 -37.28 2.05
C LYS A 36 10.34 -35.94 1.43
N LEU A 37 11.12 -35.15 2.16
CA LEU A 37 11.58 -33.84 1.68
C LEU A 37 12.36 -33.93 0.36
N THR A 38 13.16 -34.98 0.19
CA THR A 38 13.92 -35.27 -1.03
C THR A 38 13.02 -35.58 -2.24
N SER A 39 11.79 -36.00 -2.01
CA SER A 39 10.79 -36.27 -3.05
C SER A 39 10.01 -35.02 -3.47
N ILE A 40 10.17 -33.89 -2.77
CA ILE A 40 9.56 -32.61 -3.14
C ILE A 40 10.43 -31.94 -4.20
N THR A 41 10.17 -32.31 -5.46
CA THR A 41 10.87 -31.80 -6.64
C THR A 41 10.18 -30.55 -7.22
N PRO A 42 10.85 -29.77 -8.11
CA PRO A 42 10.20 -28.68 -8.83
C PRO A 42 8.92 -29.13 -9.57
N LYS A 43 8.92 -30.35 -10.12
CA LYS A 43 7.74 -30.96 -10.77
C LYS A 43 6.57 -31.10 -9.79
N ARG A 44 6.80 -31.63 -8.58
CA ARG A 44 5.74 -31.74 -7.56
C ARG A 44 5.21 -30.38 -7.11
N ILE A 45 6.07 -29.36 -7.04
CA ILE A 45 5.64 -28.00 -6.73
C ILE A 45 4.80 -27.41 -7.87
N ALA A 46 5.11 -27.72 -9.13
CA ALA A 46 4.28 -27.33 -10.27
C ALA A 46 2.92 -28.04 -10.28
N GLU A 47 2.86 -29.31 -9.90
CA GLU A 47 1.61 -30.05 -9.70
C GLU A 47 0.76 -29.43 -8.58
N TYR A 48 1.38 -29.10 -7.43
CA TYR A 48 0.72 -28.37 -6.35
C TYR A 48 0.19 -27.03 -6.83
N LYS A 49 0.98 -26.26 -7.57
CA LYS A 49 0.57 -24.98 -8.18
C LYS A 49 -0.68 -25.13 -9.04
N ALA A 50 -0.69 -26.12 -9.94
CA ALA A 50 -1.84 -26.40 -10.81
C ALA A 50 -3.10 -26.74 -9.98
N MET A 51 -2.96 -27.57 -8.96
CA MET A 51 -4.05 -27.88 -8.02
C MET A 51 -4.55 -26.64 -7.26
N ARG A 52 -3.66 -25.73 -6.86
CA ARG A 52 -4.07 -24.50 -6.19
C ARG A 52 -4.83 -23.57 -7.13
N TYR A 53 -4.41 -23.48 -8.40
CA TYR A 53 -5.14 -22.70 -9.41
C TYR A 53 -6.48 -23.30 -9.80
N SER A 54 -6.63 -24.63 -9.82
CA SER A 54 -7.96 -25.24 -10.00
C SER A 54 -8.92 -24.93 -8.85
N ARG A 55 -8.39 -24.55 -7.67
CA ARG A 55 -9.17 -24.01 -6.53
C ARG A 55 -9.36 -22.49 -6.56
N GLY A 56 -9.03 -21.83 -7.67
CA GLY A 56 -9.32 -20.42 -7.91
C GLY A 56 -8.41 -19.41 -7.21
N ILE A 57 -7.21 -19.80 -6.74
CA ILE A 57 -6.30 -18.81 -6.14
C ILE A 57 -5.67 -17.91 -7.21
N LYS A 58 -5.37 -16.67 -6.82
CA LYS A 58 -4.68 -15.70 -7.68
C LYS A 58 -3.16 -15.93 -7.69
N PRO A 59 -2.44 -15.51 -8.76
CA PRO A 59 -0.98 -15.62 -8.82
C PRO A 59 -0.22 -15.03 -7.64
N GLY A 60 -0.67 -13.87 -7.13
CA GLY A 60 -0.07 -13.25 -5.95
C GLY A 60 -0.17 -14.12 -4.69
N THR A 61 -1.28 -14.85 -4.52
CA THR A 61 -1.44 -15.80 -3.40
C THR A 61 -0.43 -16.94 -3.53
N PHE A 62 -0.29 -17.53 -4.72
CA PHE A 62 0.68 -18.60 -4.93
C PHE A 62 2.13 -18.11 -4.76
N ASN A 63 2.46 -16.91 -5.23
CA ASN A 63 3.79 -16.33 -5.06
C ASN A 63 4.17 -16.16 -3.58
N LEU A 64 3.20 -15.86 -2.70
CA LEU A 64 3.39 -15.83 -1.25
C LEU A 64 3.62 -17.24 -0.68
N GLU A 65 2.80 -18.23 -1.06
CA GLU A 65 2.98 -19.64 -0.65
C GLU A 65 4.37 -20.15 -1.08
N ARG A 66 4.76 -19.92 -2.35
CA ARG A 66 6.08 -20.23 -2.90
C ARG A 66 7.21 -19.54 -2.11
N ALA A 67 7.06 -18.28 -1.75
CA ALA A 67 8.07 -17.55 -0.98
C ALA A 67 8.27 -18.18 0.41
N MET A 68 7.20 -18.60 1.06
CA MET A 68 7.27 -19.37 2.31
C MET A 68 8.00 -20.69 2.10
N PHE A 69 7.62 -21.49 1.10
CA PHE A 69 8.29 -22.77 0.84
C PHE A 69 9.78 -22.58 0.58
N SER A 70 10.15 -21.60 -0.23
CA SER A 70 11.56 -21.29 -0.49
C SER A 70 12.28 -20.95 0.81
N LYS A 71 11.67 -20.19 1.72
CA LYS A 71 12.26 -19.88 3.02
C LYS A 71 12.39 -21.12 3.91
N MET A 72 11.37 -21.99 3.97
CA MET A 72 11.43 -23.25 4.71
C MET A 72 12.58 -24.15 4.25
N PHE A 73 12.73 -24.33 2.94
CA PHE A 73 13.83 -25.11 2.37
C PHE A 73 15.19 -24.48 2.68
N ASN A 74 15.32 -23.15 2.59
CA ASN A 74 16.56 -22.47 2.94
C ASN A 74 16.93 -22.62 4.42
N VAL A 75 15.95 -22.60 5.34
CA VAL A 75 16.20 -22.88 6.77
C VAL A 75 16.66 -24.32 6.95
N ALA A 76 16.01 -25.28 6.29
CA ALA A 76 16.40 -26.68 6.38
C ALA A 76 17.79 -26.98 5.80
N ILE A 77 18.25 -26.21 4.81
CA ILE A 77 19.61 -26.31 4.27
C ILE A 77 20.61 -25.69 5.25
N ARG A 78 20.37 -24.45 5.69
CA ARG A 78 21.38 -23.64 6.39
C ARG A 78 21.45 -23.84 7.90
N GLU A 79 20.30 -24.10 8.52
CA GLU A 79 20.19 -24.18 10.00
C GLU A 79 20.06 -25.63 10.47
N TRP A 80 19.51 -26.52 9.64
CA TRP A 80 19.30 -27.92 10.03
C TRP A 80 20.13 -28.92 9.23
N GLU A 81 20.75 -28.50 8.13
CA GLU A 81 21.57 -29.34 7.25
C GLU A 81 20.83 -30.60 6.71
N TRP A 82 19.50 -30.54 6.62
CA TRP A 82 18.65 -31.66 6.17
C TRP A 82 18.63 -31.84 4.65
N LEU A 83 18.95 -30.79 3.90
CA LEU A 83 18.89 -30.75 2.44
C LEU A 83 20.15 -30.08 1.88
N LYS A 84 20.54 -30.49 0.67
CA LYS A 84 21.67 -29.89 -0.06
C LYS A 84 21.25 -28.77 -1.00
N GLU A 85 20.03 -28.82 -1.55
CA GLU A 85 19.53 -27.85 -2.52
C GLU A 85 18.08 -27.42 -2.24
N ASN A 86 17.71 -26.25 -2.74
CA ASN A 86 16.36 -25.71 -2.62
C ASN A 86 15.54 -25.98 -3.88
N SER A 87 14.72 -27.02 -3.86
CA SER A 87 13.83 -27.39 -4.99
C SER A 87 12.89 -26.26 -5.42
N VAL A 88 12.52 -25.34 -4.51
CA VAL A 88 11.59 -24.24 -4.80
C VAL A 88 12.25 -23.13 -5.62
N SER A 89 13.58 -23.02 -5.56
CA SER A 89 14.32 -21.98 -6.29
C SER A 89 14.14 -22.06 -7.82
N LYS A 90 13.95 -23.28 -8.34
CA LYS A 90 13.74 -23.59 -9.76
C LYS A 90 12.30 -23.30 -10.24
N VAL A 91 11.37 -23.01 -9.33
CA VAL A 91 9.99 -22.65 -9.67
C VAL A 91 9.93 -21.15 -9.90
N SER A 92 9.49 -20.71 -11.07
CA SER A 92 9.37 -19.28 -11.38
C SER A 92 8.25 -18.63 -10.57
N ARG A 93 8.37 -17.31 -10.38
CA ARG A 93 7.28 -16.48 -9.88
C ARG A 93 6.33 -16.19 -11.02
N ASP A 94 5.04 -16.21 -10.75
CA ASP A 94 4.05 -15.80 -11.75
C ASP A 94 3.89 -14.29 -11.78
N ARG A 95 3.57 -13.78 -12.97
CA ARG A 95 3.28 -12.35 -13.16
C ARG A 95 2.01 -11.97 -12.40
N GLU A 96 2.11 -10.91 -11.61
CA GLU A 96 0.99 -10.36 -10.86
C GLU A 96 0.45 -9.13 -11.59
N ASN A 97 -0.81 -9.19 -12.05
CA ASN A 97 -1.50 -8.04 -12.62
C ASN A 97 -2.37 -7.35 -11.54
N ASN A 98 -1.75 -6.94 -10.44
CA ASN A 98 -2.44 -6.30 -9.30
C ASN A 98 -2.48 -4.76 -9.44
N HIS A 99 -2.25 -4.23 -10.64
CA HIS A 99 -2.36 -2.80 -10.90
C HIS A 99 -3.83 -2.39 -10.91
N ARG A 100 -4.21 -1.69 -9.85
CA ARG A 100 -5.49 -0.99 -9.72
C ARG A 100 -5.25 0.49 -9.92
N ASP A 101 -6.02 1.10 -10.81
CA ASP A 101 -6.04 2.54 -11.06
C ASP A 101 -7.45 3.04 -10.81
N ARG A 102 -7.77 3.28 -9.54
CA ARG A 102 -9.08 3.77 -9.08
C ARG A 102 -8.86 4.87 -8.05
N TRP A 103 -9.52 6.00 -8.27
CA TRP A 103 -9.57 7.14 -7.36
C TRP A 103 -10.97 7.73 -7.33
N LEU A 104 -11.30 8.54 -6.32
CA LEU A 104 -12.59 9.23 -6.22
C LEU A 104 -12.65 10.48 -7.11
N SER A 105 -13.71 10.59 -7.91
CA SER A 105 -14.19 11.87 -8.41
C SER A 105 -14.76 12.71 -7.26
N ILE A 106 -14.98 14.00 -7.49
CA ILE A 106 -15.60 14.89 -6.49
C ILE A 106 -17.00 14.39 -6.12
N GLU A 107 -17.76 13.94 -7.12
CA GLU A 107 -19.12 13.43 -6.92
C GLU A 107 -19.13 12.07 -6.21
N ASP A 108 -18.19 11.17 -6.54
CA ASP A 108 -18.04 9.89 -5.81
C ASP A 108 -17.69 10.14 -4.34
N GLU A 109 -16.82 11.10 -4.05
CA GLU A 109 -16.47 11.47 -2.69
C GLU A 109 -17.68 12.00 -1.93
N ARG A 110 -18.44 12.94 -2.53
CA ARG A 110 -19.66 13.49 -1.93
C ARG A 110 -20.64 12.37 -1.55
N ARG A 111 -20.98 11.50 -2.51
CA ARG A 111 -21.89 10.37 -2.28
C ARG A 111 -21.38 9.42 -1.20
N LEU A 112 -20.07 9.15 -1.17
CA LEU A 112 -19.46 8.29 -0.16
C LEU A 112 -19.55 8.90 1.25
N LEU A 113 -19.25 10.19 1.40
CA LEU A 113 -19.25 10.92 2.68
C LEU A 113 -20.67 11.11 3.24
N GLU A 114 -21.68 11.29 2.38
CA GLU A 114 -23.09 11.39 2.78
C GLU A 114 -23.64 10.09 3.36
N ASN A 115 -23.14 8.94 2.88
CA ASN A 115 -23.62 7.61 3.26
C ASN A 115 -22.87 6.97 4.44
N MET A 116 -21.98 7.71 5.12
CA MET A 116 -21.21 7.20 6.26
C MET A 116 -21.52 7.92 7.58
N PRO A 117 -21.42 7.21 8.72
CA PRO A 117 -21.51 7.85 10.02
C PRO A 117 -20.35 8.82 10.24
N GLU A 118 -20.58 9.84 11.07
CA GLU A 118 -19.64 10.95 11.29
C GLU A 118 -18.25 10.49 11.72
N TRP A 119 -18.17 9.55 12.68
CA TRP A 119 -16.88 9.00 13.15
C TRP A 119 -16.05 8.37 12.03
N LEU A 120 -16.70 7.78 11.02
CA LEU A 120 -16.02 7.19 9.86
C LEU A 120 -15.66 8.27 8.85
N ARG A 121 -16.49 9.32 8.72
CA ARG A 121 -16.27 10.48 7.85
C ARG A 121 -14.96 11.18 8.17
N GLU A 122 -14.69 11.42 9.44
CA GLU A 122 -13.45 12.06 9.88
C GLU A 122 -12.22 11.19 9.54
N ILE A 123 -12.31 9.87 9.73
CA ILE A 123 -11.24 8.93 9.38
C ILE A 123 -10.99 8.92 7.87
N VAL A 124 -12.05 8.89 7.06
CA VAL A 124 -11.95 8.87 5.60
C VAL A 124 -11.40 10.19 5.06
N LEU A 125 -11.87 11.33 5.55
CA LEU A 125 -11.35 12.65 5.17
C LEU A 125 -9.88 12.79 5.54
N LEU A 126 -9.49 12.40 6.77
CA LEU A 126 -8.09 12.44 7.15
C LEU A 126 -7.24 11.54 6.25
N ALA A 127 -7.72 10.35 5.86
CA ALA A 127 -7.03 9.48 4.91
C ALA A 127 -6.86 10.14 3.53
N LEU A 128 -7.89 10.81 3.03
CA LEU A 128 -7.87 11.52 1.74
C LEU A 128 -6.93 12.72 1.71
N HIS A 129 -6.70 13.37 2.85
CA HIS A 129 -5.85 14.56 2.96
C HIS A 129 -4.41 14.27 3.41
N THR A 130 -4.12 13.06 3.91
CA THR A 130 -2.78 12.71 4.42
C THR A 130 -2.15 11.52 3.71
N GLY A 131 -2.95 10.72 3.00
CA GLY A 131 -2.49 9.49 2.37
C GLY A 131 -1.97 8.44 3.36
N LEU A 132 -2.29 8.54 4.65
CA LEU A 132 -1.85 7.57 5.67
C LEU A 132 -2.33 6.15 5.35
N ARG A 133 -1.52 5.14 5.68
CA ARG A 133 -2.01 3.75 5.67
C ARG A 133 -3.05 3.60 6.77
N GLN A 134 -4.04 2.73 6.57
CA GLN A 134 -5.12 2.50 7.55
C GLN A 134 -4.59 2.28 8.97
N ASP A 135 -3.53 1.48 9.15
CA ASP A 135 -2.98 1.24 10.49
C ASP A 135 -2.23 2.44 11.06
N GLU A 136 -1.53 3.21 10.23
CA GLU A 136 -0.86 4.45 10.65
C GLU A 136 -1.90 5.47 11.13
N LEU A 137 -3.03 5.57 10.42
CA LEU A 137 -4.14 6.45 10.77
C LEU A 137 -4.83 6.02 12.06
N LEU A 138 -5.20 4.73 12.19
CA LEU A 138 -5.90 4.22 13.37
C LEU A 138 -5.00 4.08 14.61
N SER A 139 -3.68 4.16 14.45
CA SER A 139 -2.70 4.25 15.54
C SER A 139 -2.09 5.63 15.69
N LEU A 140 -2.68 6.66 15.07
CA LEU A 140 -2.22 8.03 15.26
C LEU A 140 -2.43 8.44 16.71
N THR A 141 -1.39 9.01 17.30
CA THR A 141 -1.37 9.49 18.67
C THR A 141 -1.09 10.99 18.71
N TRP A 142 -1.50 11.66 19.79
CA TRP A 142 -1.39 13.12 19.90
C TRP A 142 0.05 13.63 19.95
N ASP A 143 1.00 12.86 20.49
CA ASP A 143 2.44 13.17 20.42
C ASP A 143 2.97 13.21 18.98
N ARG A 144 2.26 12.59 18.03
CA ARG A 144 2.60 12.54 16.61
C ARG A 144 1.83 13.55 15.77
N ALA A 145 0.83 14.23 16.33
CA ALA A 145 0.02 15.23 15.64
C ALA A 145 0.34 16.63 16.19
N ASN A 146 1.27 17.33 15.54
CA ASN A 146 1.66 18.67 15.95
C ASN A 146 0.74 19.71 15.30
N LEU A 147 -0.24 20.19 16.07
CA LEU A 147 -1.22 21.18 15.58
C LEU A 147 -0.60 22.56 15.36
N LEU A 148 0.43 22.93 16.13
CA LEU A 148 1.13 24.21 15.97
C LEU A 148 1.92 24.25 14.66
N GLN A 149 2.69 23.20 14.38
CA GLN A 149 3.47 23.07 13.15
C GLN A 149 2.63 22.57 11.96
N ARG A 150 1.35 22.22 12.19
CA ARG A 150 0.44 21.64 11.20
C ARG A 150 1.04 20.40 10.51
N THR A 151 1.57 19.47 11.30
CA THR A 151 2.17 18.24 10.77
C THR A 151 1.77 16.98 11.53
N ILE A 152 1.76 15.85 10.81
CA ILE A 152 1.75 14.50 11.41
C ILE A 152 3.12 13.86 11.20
N VAL A 153 3.71 13.34 12.27
CA VAL A 153 4.97 12.59 12.24
C VAL A 153 4.70 11.10 12.31
N ILE A 154 5.04 10.39 11.23
CA ILE A 154 5.03 8.93 11.22
C ILE A 154 6.44 8.43 11.50
N GLN A 155 6.58 7.73 12.62
CA GLN A 155 7.84 7.13 13.04
C GLN A 155 8.22 5.92 12.16
N LYS A 156 9.51 5.56 12.19
CA LYS A 156 10.06 4.42 11.43
C LYS A 156 9.38 3.13 11.91
N SER A 157 8.68 2.45 11.00
CA SER A 157 8.15 1.11 11.26
C SER A 157 9.12 0.05 10.74
N LYS A 158 8.88 -1.24 11.06
CA LYS A 158 9.71 -2.37 10.62
C LYS A 158 9.99 -2.40 9.11
N ASN A 159 9.11 -1.81 8.29
CA ASN A 159 9.21 -1.75 6.82
C ASN A 159 9.06 -0.32 6.24
N GLY A 160 8.95 0.72 7.09
CA GLY A 160 8.60 2.08 6.67
C GLY A 160 9.66 3.10 7.04
N ARG A 161 9.77 4.17 6.25
CA ARG A 161 10.62 5.32 6.58
C ARG A 161 9.86 6.29 7.47
N ALA A 162 10.57 6.90 8.42
CA ALA A 162 10.03 8.03 9.14
C ALA A 162 9.71 9.15 8.15
N ARG A 163 8.58 9.82 8.33
CA ARG A 163 8.16 10.93 7.47
C ARG A 163 7.27 11.90 8.22
N THR A 164 7.31 13.14 7.79
CA THR A 164 6.44 14.21 8.26
C THR A 164 5.47 14.57 7.14
N ILE A 165 4.18 14.64 7.48
CA ILE A 165 3.10 14.93 6.55
C ILE A 165 2.53 16.30 6.93
N PRO A 166 2.72 17.34 6.11
CA PRO A 166 2.04 18.61 6.29
C PRO A 166 0.52 18.44 6.18
N LEU A 167 -0.22 19.17 7.01
CA LEU A 167 -1.67 19.07 7.09
C LEU A 167 -2.34 20.16 6.25
N THR A 168 -3.36 19.75 5.50
CA THR A 168 -4.30 20.68 4.86
C THR A 168 -5.18 21.35 5.92
N SER A 169 -5.86 22.44 5.56
CA SER A 169 -6.86 23.08 6.43
C SER A 169 -7.96 22.11 6.89
N VAL A 170 -8.42 21.22 5.99
CA VAL A 170 -9.42 20.19 6.32
C VAL A 170 -8.88 19.19 7.34
N ALA A 171 -7.67 18.68 7.13
CA ALA A 171 -7.05 17.74 8.08
C ALA A 171 -6.80 18.40 9.45
N MET A 172 -6.38 19.67 9.45
CA MET A 172 -6.24 20.47 10.66
C MET A 172 -7.56 20.61 11.42
N GLY A 173 -8.65 21.00 10.74
CA GLY A 173 -9.95 21.16 11.38
C GLY A 173 -10.44 19.87 12.06
N ILE A 174 -10.27 18.72 11.40
CA ILE A 174 -10.62 17.42 12.00
C ILE A 174 -9.82 17.18 13.28
N LEU A 175 -8.51 17.42 13.27
CA LEU A 175 -7.67 17.18 14.44
C LEU A 175 -7.93 18.20 15.55
N GLU A 176 -8.26 19.44 15.24
CA GLU A 176 -8.62 20.47 16.22
C GLU A 176 -9.94 20.11 16.93
N GLU A 177 -10.97 19.71 16.20
CA GLU A 177 -12.22 19.24 16.80
C GLU A 177 -11.99 18.00 17.67
N LYS A 178 -11.19 17.04 17.19
CA LYS A 178 -10.80 15.87 18.00
C LYS A 178 -10.00 16.22 19.24
N ALA A 179 -9.18 17.26 19.20
CA ALA A 179 -8.41 17.70 20.35
C ALA A 179 -9.31 18.28 21.45
N ARG A 180 -10.38 18.99 21.08
CA ARG A 180 -11.36 19.57 22.04
C ARG A 180 -12.10 18.51 22.84
N ILE A 181 -12.45 17.39 22.20
CA ILE A 181 -13.18 16.27 22.84
C ILE A 181 -12.27 15.11 23.25
N ARG A 182 -10.95 15.35 23.32
CA ARG A 182 -9.96 14.30 23.59
C ARG A 182 -10.18 13.65 24.96
N ASN A 183 -10.14 12.33 24.99
CA ASN A 183 -10.06 11.56 26.22
C ASN A 183 -8.61 11.58 26.77
N LEU A 184 -8.42 12.15 27.97
CA LEU A 184 -7.10 12.27 28.61
C LEU A 184 -6.50 10.93 29.08
N LYS A 185 -7.30 9.84 29.11
CA LYS A 185 -6.83 8.50 29.49
C LYS A 185 -6.16 7.74 28.34
N THR A 186 -6.08 8.34 27.15
CA THR A 186 -5.54 7.70 25.95
C THR A 186 -4.81 8.72 25.08
N ASP A 187 -3.72 8.27 24.47
CA ASP A 187 -2.94 9.10 23.54
C ASP A 187 -3.43 8.99 22.11
N LEU A 188 -4.38 8.11 21.81
CA LEU A 188 -4.91 7.92 20.47
C LEU A 188 -5.79 9.09 20.03
N VAL A 189 -5.64 9.49 18.77
CA VAL A 189 -6.50 10.50 18.13
C VAL A 189 -7.90 9.92 17.82
N PHE A 190 -7.94 8.68 17.32
CA PHE A 190 -9.19 7.98 17.04
C PHE A 190 -9.37 6.80 17.99
N THR A 191 -10.46 6.82 18.74
CA THR A 191 -10.82 5.75 19.68
C THR A 191 -12.24 5.28 19.46
N ASN A 192 -12.52 4.06 19.88
CA ASN A 192 -13.89 3.61 20.09
C ASN A 192 -14.50 4.26 21.33
N THR A 193 -15.76 3.95 21.61
CA THR A 193 -16.53 4.50 22.74
C THR A 193 -15.93 4.24 24.11
N ILE A 194 -15.05 3.24 24.26
CA ILE A 194 -14.37 2.90 25.52
C ILE A 194 -12.90 3.40 25.56
N GLY A 195 -12.50 4.29 24.64
CA GLY A 195 -11.16 4.90 24.61
C GLY A 195 -10.05 4.00 24.07
N LYS A 196 -10.38 2.84 23.47
CA LYS A 196 -9.42 1.91 22.86
C LYS A 196 -9.29 2.13 21.36
N LYS A 197 -8.21 1.60 20.77
CA LYS A 197 -7.99 1.62 19.32
C LYS A 197 -9.18 1.01 18.57
N ILE A 198 -9.66 1.71 17.54
CA ILE A 198 -10.72 1.21 16.66
C ILE A 198 -10.19 0.00 15.87
N GLY A 199 -10.99 -1.07 15.83
CA GLY A 199 -10.67 -2.28 15.09
C GLY A 199 -10.64 -2.04 13.58
N LYS A 200 -9.61 -2.55 12.90
CA LYS A 200 -9.50 -2.44 11.42
C LYS A 200 -10.71 -3.05 10.71
N SER A 201 -11.17 -4.22 11.16
CA SER A 201 -12.34 -4.90 10.57
C SER A 201 -13.59 -4.05 10.70
N TRP A 202 -13.82 -3.43 11.86
CA TRP A 202 -14.96 -2.54 12.09
C TRP A 202 -14.99 -1.35 11.12
N VAL A 203 -13.84 -0.71 10.89
CA VAL A 203 -13.70 0.37 9.90
C VAL A 203 -14.01 -0.15 8.50
N LEU A 204 -13.47 -1.31 8.12
CA LEU A 204 -13.68 -1.88 6.79
C LEU A 204 -15.13 -2.29 6.57
N GLU A 205 -15.78 -2.89 7.55
CA GLU A 205 -17.19 -3.30 7.48
C GLU A 205 -18.11 -2.10 7.28
N ASN A 206 -17.95 -1.05 8.10
CA ASN A 206 -18.74 0.17 7.97
C ASN A 206 -18.43 0.93 6.67
N PHE A 207 -17.18 0.92 6.22
CA PHE A 207 -16.80 1.47 4.93
C PHE A 207 -17.44 0.71 3.76
N ILE A 208 -17.52 -0.62 3.84
CA ILE A 208 -18.19 -1.46 2.84
C ILE A 208 -19.69 -1.15 2.80
N ILE A 209 -20.33 -0.90 3.93
CA ILE A 209 -21.74 -0.50 3.98
C ILE A 209 -21.93 0.86 3.31
N ALA A 210 -21.13 1.87 3.68
CA ALA A 210 -21.22 3.21 3.11
C ALA A 210 -20.94 3.22 1.60
N ARG A 211 -19.89 2.52 1.13
CA ARG A 211 -19.56 2.47 -0.30
C ARG A 211 -20.67 1.81 -1.13
N LYS A 212 -21.33 0.76 -0.61
CA LYS A 212 -22.43 0.07 -1.30
C LYS A 212 -23.62 1.00 -1.47
N LYS A 213 -23.99 1.74 -0.42
CA LYS A 213 -25.04 2.76 -0.48
C LYS A 213 -24.72 3.88 -1.46
N ALA A 214 -23.43 4.24 -1.59
CA ALA A 214 -22.95 5.23 -2.53
C ALA A 214 -22.79 4.72 -3.98
N GLY A 215 -23.04 3.43 -4.26
CA GLY A 215 -22.85 2.83 -5.59
C GLY A 215 -21.38 2.66 -6.00
N LEU A 216 -20.48 2.47 -5.03
CA LEU A 216 -19.02 2.37 -5.21
C LEU A 216 -18.51 0.96 -4.87
N ASP A 217 -19.06 -0.06 -5.53
CA ASP A 217 -18.79 -1.48 -5.20
C ASP A 217 -17.32 -1.86 -5.37
N ASP A 218 -16.66 -1.32 -6.40
CA ASP A 218 -15.23 -1.48 -6.64
C ASP A 218 -14.41 -0.29 -6.12
N PHE A 219 -14.61 0.09 -4.86
CA PHE A 219 -13.75 1.04 -4.15
C PHE A 219 -13.34 0.51 -2.77
N HIS A 220 -12.05 0.42 -2.48
CA HIS A 220 -11.52 -0.10 -1.23
C HIS A 220 -10.96 1.02 -0.35
N PHE A 221 -10.85 0.77 0.96
CA PHE A 221 -10.29 1.76 1.89
C PHE A 221 -8.87 2.22 1.49
N HIS A 222 -8.05 1.33 0.93
CA HIS A 222 -6.71 1.69 0.45
C HIS A 222 -6.74 2.62 -0.77
N ASP A 223 -7.84 2.64 -1.53
CA ASP A 223 -8.00 3.52 -2.68
C ASP A 223 -8.15 4.99 -2.26
N LEU A 224 -8.43 5.28 -0.98
CA LEU A 224 -8.35 6.65 -0.43
C LEU A 224 -6.92 7.20 -0.52
N ARG A 225 -5.94 6.36 -0.21
CA ARG A 225 -4.52 6.70 -0.35
C ARG A 225 -4.10 6.82 -1.82
N HIS A 226 -4.66 5.99 -2.70
CA HIS A 226 -4.48 6.16 -4.14
C HIS A 226 -5.07 7.49 -4.61
N THR A 227 -6.25 7.86 -4.12
CA THR A 227 -6.92 9.13 -4.42
C THR A 227 -6.06 10.32 -4.00
N PHE A 228 -5.49 10.31 -2.81
CA PHE A 228 -4.54 11.33 -2.37
C PHE A 228 -3.35 11.48 -3.34
N ALA A 229 -2.71 10.37 -3.71
CA ALA A 229 -1.56 10.37 -4.61
C ALA A 229 -1.92 10.84 -6.03
N THR A 230 -3.01 10.33 -6.59
CA THR A 230 -3.52 10.72 -7.91
C THR A 230 -3.88 12.19 -7.96
N ARG A 231 -4.50 12.74 -6.91
CA ARG A 231 -4.84 14.18 -6.83
C ARG A 231 -3.63 15.10 -6.80
N LEU A 232 -2.54 14.67 -6.15
CA LEU A 232 -1.27 15.39 -6.17
C LEU A 232 -0.62 15.32 -7.56
N ALA A 233 -0.59 14.14 -8.18
CA ALA A 233 -0.07 13.94 -9.52
C ALA A 233 -0.81 14.82 -10.56
N GLN A 234 -2.15 14.82 -10.50
CA GLN A 234 -3.00 15.65 -11.37
C GLN A 234 -2.80 17.16 -11.17
N ARG A 235 -2.29 17.58 -10.00
CA ARG A 235 -1.95 18.97 -9.67
C ARG A 235 -0.49 19.30 -9.98
N GLY A 236 0.21 18.44 -10.71
CA GLY A 236 1.57 18.70 -11.15
C GLY A 236 2.66 18.40 -10.11
N VAL A 237 2.33 17.81 -8.96
CA VAL A 237 3.34 17.44 -7.94
C VAL A 237 4.19 16.28 -8.45
N ASP A 238 5.51 16.40 -8.32
CA ASP A 238 6.45 15.38 -8.81
C ASP A 238 6.38 14.06 -8.03
N LEU A 239 6.75 12.96 -8.69
CA LEU A 239 6.66 11.61 -8.12
C LEU A 239 7.58 11.41 -6.92
N TYR A 240 8.69 12.14 -6.79
CA TYR A 240 9.57 12.01 -5.65
C TYR A 240 8.91 12.62 -4.40
N THR A 241 8.33 13.81 -4.50
CA THR A 241 7.56 14.45 -3.44
C THR A 241 6.37 13.58 -3.02
N ILE A 242 5.59 13.07 -3.97
CA ILE A 242 4.49 12.13 -3.69
C ILE A 242 5.02 10.89 -2.97
N SER A 243 6.14 10.31 -3.43
CA SER A 243 6.76 9.14 -2.81
C SER A 243 7.18 9.38 -1.36
N LYS A 244 7.67 10.59 -1.04
CA LYS A 244 8.05 10.99 0.32
C LYS A 244 6.83 11.15 1.23
N LEU A 245 5.79 11.84 0.77
CA LEU A 245 4.52 11.99 1.51
C LEU A 245 3.87 10.64 1.81
N LEU A 246 3.89 9.75 0.83
CA LEU A 246 3.38 8.38 0.97
C LEU A 246 4.30 7.49 1.82
N GLY A 247 5.59 7.78 1.91
CA GLY A 247 6.57 6.90 2.56
C GLY A 247 6.75 5.59 1.79
N HIS A 248 6.90 5.66 0.47
CA HIS A 248 7.29 4.52 -0.35
C HIS A 248 8.80 4.26 -0.23
N VAL A 249 9.16 3.00 -0.01
CA VAL A 249 10.58 2.59 0.10
C VAL A 249 11.21 2.50 -1.28
N ASN A 250 10.46 2.00 -2.26
CA ASN A 250 10.86 1.91 -3.66
C ASN A 250 10.01 2.89 -4.48
N ILE A 251 10.68 3.76 -5.24
CA ILE A 251 10.03 4.74 -6.13
C ILE A 251 9.14 4.09 -7.19
N ALA A 252 9.43 2.84 -7.57
CA ALA A 252 8.60 2.05 -8.49
C ALA A 252 7.15 1.89 -8.00
N MET A 253 6.91 1.95 -6.68
CA MET A 253 5.55 1.94 -6.12
C MET A 253 4.77 3.21 -6.49
N THR A 254 5.46 4.34 -6.66
CA THR A 254 4.88 5.65 -7.00
C THR A 254 4.78 5.85 -8.51
N GLN A 255 5.61 5.18 -9.31
CA GLN A 255 5.57 5.25 -10.78
C GLN A 255 4.19 4.91 -11.36
N ARG A 256 3.36 4.15 -10.63
CA ARG A 256 1.97 3.87 -11.02
C ARG A 256 1.06 5.11 -11.10
N TYR A 257 1.51 6.28 -10.65
CA TYR A 257 0.78 7.54 -10.77
C TYR A 257 1.34 8.43 -11.88
N ALA A 258 2.40 8.02 -12.58
CA ALA A 258 3.09 8.83 -13.58
C ALA A 258 2.17 9.27 -14.72
N HIS A 259 1.21 8.42 -15.12
CA HIS A 259 0.24 8.74 -16.16
C HIS A 259 -0.75 9.84 -15.77
N HIS A 260 -0.85 10.18 -14.47
CA HIS A 260 -1.65 11.28 -13.97
C HIS A 260 -0.89 12.61 -13.88
N CYS A 261 0.42 12.64 -14.21
CA CYS A 261 1.28 13.83 -14.09
C CYS A 261 1.36 14.70 -15.36
N GLN A 262 0.33 14.73 -16.22
CA GLN A 262 0.39 15.53 -17.46
C GLN A 262 0.73 17.01 -17.21
N GLU A 263 0.23 17.58 -16.12
CA GLU A 263 0.52 18.97 -15.77
C GLU A 263 1.98 19.19 -15.34
N SER A 264 2.61 18.21 -14.67
CA SER A 264 4.05 18.25 -14.39
C SER A 264 4.89 18.24 -15.67
N LEU A 265 4.44 17.53 -16.71
CA LEU A 265 5.13 17.50 -18.01
C LEU A 265 5.05 18.87 -18.71
N ARG A 266 3.91 19.56 -18.63
CA ARG A 266 3.74 20.92 -19.15
C ARG A 266 4.62 21.93 -18.42
N ALA A 267 4.61 21.91 -17.09
CA ALA A 267 5.51 22.77 -16.31
C ALA A 267 6.98 22.49 -16.63
N GLY A 268 7.35 21.22 -16.83
CA GLY A 268 8.71 20.83 -17.20
C GLY A 268 9.15 21.35 -18.57
N ILE A 269 8.29 21.31 -19.59
CA ILE A 269 8.64 21.83 -20.92
C ILE A 269 8.67 23.36 -20.95
N ALA A 270 7.80 24.04 -20.19
CA ALA A 270 7.76 25.50 -20.10
C ALA A 270 9.07 26.10 -19.55
N VAL A 271 9.88 25.34 -18.79
CA VAL A 271 11.21 25.79 -18.34
C VAL A 271 12.16 26.04 -19.52
N LEU A 272 11.99 25.31 -20.63
CA LEU A 272 12.78 25.53 -21.85
C LEU A 272 12.40 26.85 -22.55
N GLU A 273 11.17 27.34 -22.36
CA GLU A 273 10.72 28.62 -22.93
C GLU A 273 11.24 29.82 -22.12
N ASN A 274 11.45 29.65 -20.81
CA ASN A 274 11.97 30.68 -19.90
C ASN A 274 13.51 30.71 -19.80
N SER A 275 14.20 29.88 -20.59
CA SER A 275 15.65 29.96 -20.71
C SER A 275 15.97 31.11 -21.64
N GLY A 276 16.25 32.30 -21.08
CA GLY A 276 16.63 33.53 -21.79
C GLY A 276 17.97 33.45 -22.52
N HIS A 277 18.19 32.39 -23.29
CA HIS A 277 19.23 32.31 -24.30
C HIS A 277 18.59 32.39 -25.67
N ASP A 278 18.81 33.56 -26.28
CA ASP A 278 18.68 33.86 -27.71
C ASP A 278 18.71 32.61 -28.59
N LEU A 279 17.56 32.18 -29.10
CA LEU A 279 17.53 31.33 -30.27
C LEU A 279 16.42 31.78 -31.23
N VAL A 280 16.88 32.63 -32.15
CA VAL A 280 16.55 32.64 -33.58
C VAL A 280 15.06 32.79 -33.92
N THR A 281 14.71 34.04 -34.20
CA THR A 281 13.62 34.47 -35.06
C THR A 281 13.43 33.48 -36.22
N VAL A 282 12.26 32.84 -36.29
CA VAL A 282 11.81 32.01 -37.43
C VAL A 282 11.44 32.90 -38.63
N GLY A 283 12.24 33.94 -38.90
CA GLY A 283 11.97 35.00 -39.88
C GLY A 283 12.94 35.07 -41.06
N GLU A 284 14.11 34.41 -41.01
CA GLU A 284 15.17 34.62 -42.02
C GLU A 284 15.41 33.45 -42.98
N ILE A 285 14.52 32.46 -43.05
CA ILE A 285 14.61 31.38 -44.07
C ILE A 285 13.54 31.57 -45.15
N ARG A 286 13.38 32.77 -45.70
CA ARG A 286 12.74 33.00 -47.01
C ARG A 286 13.24 34.32 -47.59
N ASN A 287 14.38 34.29 -48.27
CA ASN A 287 14.69 35.08 -49.48
C ASN A 287 16.19 35.06 -49.78
N VAL A 288 16.68 33.95 -50.33
CA VAL A 288 17.78 34.00 -51.29
C VAL A 288 17.45 33.01 -52.39
N SER A 289 17.53 33.48 -53.63
CA SER A 289 17.33 32.76 -54.91
C SER A 289 15.90 32.79 -55.45
N ASN A 290 15.56 33.84 -56.18
CA ASN A 290 15.58 33.74 -57.64
C ASN A 290 15.70 35.13 -58.28
N ALA A 291 16.73 35.23 -59.12
CA ALA A 291 16.84 36.20 -60.19
C ALA A 291 15.72 35.99 -61.23
#